data_AF-A0A0K1F0L6-F1
#
_entry.id   AF-A0A0K1F0L6-F1
#
_cell.length_a   1.000
_cell.length_b   1.000
_cell.length_c   1.000
_cell.angle_alpha   90.00
_cell.angle_beta   90.00
_cell.angle_gamma   90.00
#
_symmetry.space_group_name_H-M   'P 1'
#
loop_
_entity.id
_entity.type
_entity.pdbx_description
1 polymer ?
#
loop_
_entity_poly.entity_id
_entity_poly.type
_entity_poly.pdbx_seq_one_letter_code
_entity_poly.pdbx_strand_id
1 'polypeptide(L)'
;MGYGIRILVKGPRACFTRPEMKAERVSYDVITPSAARGILEAVYWKPAISWCIDSIEVLNEIRFETFRRNEVESKLPYSGKSGAKSIADGKNLPLYEVASEDRQQRATLLLRDVAYIINAHFDLTDRVGEGDTVEKHYNIALRRLRKGQCFNQPYFGCREFAAEVSLLEEGEEASPSFYAGISEKDLGFMLYDLDFTDVRKPEPRFFRAVMKNGVIDVSAALQEVVG
;
A
#
# COMPACT_ATOMS: atom_id res chain seq x y z
N MET A 1 8.36 -21.07 9.74
CA MET A 1 9.00 -19.79 9.40
C MET A 1 9.26 -19.83 7.90
N GLY A 2 8.56 -18.98 7.14
CA GLY A 2 8.69 -18.93 5.69
C GLY A 2 10.09 -18.47 5.25
N TYR A 3 10.46 -18.78 4.01
CA TYR A 3 11.67 -18.21 3.41
C TYR A 3 11.48 -16.70 3.20
N GLY A 4 12.47 -15.90 3.62
CA GLY A 4 12.45 -14.45 3.42
C GLY A 4 12.64 -14.07 1.95
N ILE A 5 11.92 -13.03 1.52
CA ILE A 5 12.01 -12.43 0.19
C ILE A 5 12.39 -10.96 0.37
N ARG A 6 13.38 -10.52 -0.41
CA ARG A 6 13.82 -9.14 -0.48
C ARG A 6 13.49 -8.58 -1.87
N ILE A 7 12.69 -7.52 -1.92
CA ILE A 7 12.34 -6.86 -3.19
C ILE A 7 12.77 -5.39 -3.18
N LEU A 8 13.27 -4.92 -4.33
CA LEU A 8 13.41 -3.50 -4.62
C LEU A 8 12.12 -3.03 -5.30
N VAL A 9 11.54 -1.96 -4.76
CA VAL A 9 10.38 -1.30 -5.34
C VAL A 9 10.69 0.17 -5.58
N LYS A 10 10.47 0.68 -6.79
CA LYS A 10 10.76 2.08 -7.11
C LYS A 10 9.78 2.68 -8.11
N GLY A 11 9.69 4.00 -8.14
CA GLY A 11 8.80 4.70 -9.05
C GLY A 11 8.88 6.22 -8.94
N PRO A 12 8.39 6.95 -9.96
CA PRO A 12 8.55 8.39 -10.05
C PRO A 12 7.71 9.14 -9.02
N ARG A 13 6.62 8.54 -8.54
CA ARG A 13 5.64 9.16 -7.63
C ARG A 13 5.04 8.12 -6.70
N ALA A 14 4.61 8.55 -5.51
CA ALA A 14 3.84 7.74 -4.57
C ALA A 14 2.92 8.60 -3.72
N CYS A 15 1.76 8.06 -3.34
CA CYS A 15 0.86 8.74 -2.40
C CYS A 15 0.25 7.74 -1.42
N PHE A 16 0.89 7.59 -0.26
CA PHE A 16 0.40 6.78 0.84
C PHE A 16 -0.49 7.64 1.72
N THR A 17 -1.76 7.77 1.35
CA THR A 17 -2.65 8.81 1.90
C THR A 17 -2.82 8.69 3.42
N ARG A 18 -2.54 9.79 4.13
CA ARG A 18 -2.85 9.98 5.55
C ARG A 18 -4.37 9.97 5.78
N PRO A 19 -4.91 9.09 6.64
CA PRO A 19 -6.35 8.95 6.84
C PRO A 19 -7.02 10.20 7.43
N GLU A 20 -6.26 11.05 8.13
CA GLU A 20 -6.69 12.33 8.70
C GLU A 20 -6.83 13.44 7.64
N MET A 21 -6.16 13.31 6.49
CA MET A 21 -6.12 14.30 5.41
C MET A 21 -6.69 13.70 4.11
N LYS A 22 -7.99 13.37 4.11
CA LYS A 22 -8.66 12.74 2.95
C LYS A 22 -9.24 13.73 1.94
N ALA A 23 -9.58 14.94 2.36
CA ALA A 23 -10.16 15.95 1.47
C ALA A 23 -9.11 16.47 0.46
N GLU A 24 -7.95 16.87 0.98
CA GLU A 24 -6.73 17.08 0.20
C GLU A 24 -5.75 15.97 0.55
N ARG A 25 -5.39 15.14 -0.43
CA ARG A 25 -4.59 13.94 -0.17
C ARG A 25 -3.17 14.33 0.20
N VAL A 26 -2.74 13.95 1.38
CA VAL A 26 -1.36 14.13 1.83
C VAL A 26 -0.74 12.75 2.04
N SER A 27 0.40 12.49 1.41
CA SER A 27 1.14 11.25 1.60
C SER A 27 1.81 11.22 2.98
N TYR A 28 1.92 10.03 3.56
CA TYR A 28 2.99 9.72 4.50
C TYR A 28 4.35 9.92 3.84
N ASP A 29 5.36 10.09 4.67
CA ASP A 29 6.75 10.34 4.28
C ASP A 29 7.39 9.11 3.62
N VAL A 30 6.89 7.91 3.93
CA VAL A 30 7.38 6.62 3.42
C VAL A 30 6.22 5.65 3.17
N ILE A 31 6.50 4.53 2.50
CA ILE A 31 5.54 3.45 2.30
C ILE A 31 5.06 2.85 3.63
N THR A 32 3.75 2.57 3.73
CA THR A 32 3.17 1.88 4.90
C THR A 32 3.34 0.37 4.77
N PRO A 33 3.42 -0.39 5.88
CA PRO A 33 3.44 -1.86 5.82
C PRO A 33 2.27 -2.45 5.04
N SER A 34 1.06 -1.88 5.21
CA SER A 34 -0.14 -2.22 4.42
C SER A 34 0.08 -2.10 2.90
N ALA A 35 0.69 -1.00 2.45
CA ALA A 35 0.96 -0.77 1.04
C ALA A 35 2.07 -1.70 0.51
N ALA A 36 3.11 -1.95 1.31
CA ALA A 36 4.17 -2.91 0.99
C ALA A 36 3.61 -4.34 0.83
N ARG A 37 2.72 -4.77 1.74
CA ARG A 37 1.98 -6.04 1.64
C ARG A 37 1.18 -6.10 0.35
N GLY A 38 0.43 -5.04 0.03
CA GLY A 38 -0.35 -4.97 -1.21
C GLY A 38 0.49 -5.10 -2.49
N ILE A 39 1.74 -4.62 -2.49
CA ILE A 39 2.68 -4.81 -3.62
C ILE A 39 3.05 -6.28 -3.79
N LEU A 40 3.40 -6.98 -2.71
CA LEU A 40 3.70 -8.42 -2.75
C LEU A 40 2.48 -9.23 -3.19
N GLU A 41 1.29 -8.87 -2.70
CA GLU A 41 0.05 -9.54 -3.07
C GLU A 41 -0.30 -9.37 -4.56
N ALA A 42 -0.04 -8.18 -5.12
CA ALA A 42 -0.20 -7.90 -6.53
C ALA A 42 0.72 -8.76 -7.42
N VAL A 43 1.91 -9.12 -6.93
CA VAL A 43 2.80 -10.07 -7.60
C VAL A 43 2.25 -11.49 -7.47
N TYR A 44 2.03 -11.94 -6.24
CA TYR A 44 1.53 -13.27 -5.94
C TYR A 44 0.81 -13.33 -4.60
N TRP A 45 -0.45 -13.75 -4.62
CA TRP A 45 -1.23 -14.06 -3.43
C TRP A 45 -2.20 -15.21 -3.68
N LYS A 46 -2.46 -15.97 -2.61
CA LYS A 46 -3.50 -16.98 -2.52
C LYS A 46 -4.10 -16.96 -1.12
N PRO A 47 -5.36 -17.39 -0.93
CA PRO A 47 -5.98 -17.46 0.40
C PRO A 47 -5.20 -18.31 1.42
N ALA A 48 -4.38 -19.26 0.96
CA ALA A 48 -3.54 -20.13 1.77
C ALA A 48 -2.30 -19.42 2.36
N ILE A 49 -1.98 -18.19 1.94
CA ILE A 49 -0.82 -17.45 2.44
C ILE A 49 -1.19 -16.04 2.91
N SER A 50 -0.43 -15.55 3.88
CA SER A 50 -0.47 -14.16 4.36
C SER A 50 0.94 -13.59 4.33
N TRP A 51 1.12 -12.45 3.65
CA TRP A 51 2.40 -11.75 3.60
C TRP A 51 2.63 -10.93 4.87
N CYS A 52 3.82 -11.06 5.44
CA CYS A 52 4.28 -10.37 6.64
C CYS A 52 5.47 -9.49 6.26
N ILE A 53 5.39 -8.18 6.51
CA ILE A 53 6.47 -7.25 6.23
C ILE A 53 7.40 -7.22 7.44
N ASP A 54 8.67 -7.55 7.22
CA ASP A 54 9.69 -7.60 8.27
C ASP A 54 10.35 -6.24 8.47
N SER A 55 10.79 -5.63 7.37
CA SER A 55 11.41 -4.30 7.41
C SER A 55 11.26 -3.57 6.09
N ILE A 56 11.34 -2.25 6.17
CA ILE A 56 11.32 -1.34 5.02
C ILE A 56 12.58 -0.48 5.07
N GLU A 57 13.42 -0.57 4.05
CA GLU A 57 14.58 0.30 3.86
C GLU A 57 14.21 1.42 2.88
N VAL A 58 14.45 2.67 3.25
CA VAL A 58 14.17 3.86 2.43
C VAL A 58 15.44 4.26 1.70
N LEU A 59 15.46 4.14 0.37
CA LEU A 59 16.70 4.35 -0.39
C LEU A 59 16.92 5.82 -0.77
N ASN A 60 15.87 6.48 -1.25
CA ASN A 60 15.96 7.85 -1.75
C ASN A 60 15.58 8.89 -0.69
N GLU A 61 16.03 10.13 -0.88
CA GLU A 61 15.60 11.28 -0.08
C GLU A 61 14.08 11.48 -0.14
N ILE A 62 13.46 11.79 1.01
CA ILE A 62 12.02 12.06 1.10
C ILE A 62 11.76 13.45 0.54
N ARG A 63 11.16 13.50 -0.66
CA ARG A 63 10.83 14.74 -1.36
C ARG A 63 9.36 14.76 -1.73
N PHE A 64 8.73 15.90 -1.52
CA PHE A 64 7.33 16.11 -1.88
C PHE A 64 7.17 16.97 -3.13
N GLU A 65 6.15 16.70 -3.91
CA GLU A 65 5.64 17.61 -4.94
C GLU A 65 4.11 17.72 -4.85
N THR A 66 3.57 18.80 -5.38
CA THR A 66 2.13 19.06 -5.40
C THR A 66 1.58 18.96 -6.81
N PHE A 67 0.41 18.35 -6.97
CA PHE A 67 -0.36 18.48 -8.19
C PHE A 67 -1.86 18.58 -7.91
N ARG A 68 -2.61 19.12 -8.88
CA ARG A 68 -4.06 19.27 -8.80
C ARG A 68 -4.74 18.44 -9.86
N ARG A 69 -5.89 17.86 -9.50
CA ARG A 69 -6.76 17.11 -10.41
C ARG A 69 -8.20 17.56 -10.25
N ASN A 70 -8.97 17.41 -11.32
CA ASN A 70 -10.42 17.43 -11.23
C ASN A 70 -10.88 16.03 -10.82
N GLU A 71 -11.46 15.91 -9.64
CA GLU A 71 -12.14 14.71 -9.14
C GLU A 71 -13.65 14.97 -9.12
N VAL A 72 -14.45 13.89 -9.10
CA VAL A 72 -15.90 14.02 -8.88
C VAL A 72 -16.14 14.37 -7.41
N GLU A 73 -16.96 15.39 -7.16
CA GLU A 73 -17.21 15.90 -5.80
C GLU A 73 -18.05 14.93 -4.98
N SER A 74 -19.14 14.42 -5.56
CA SER A 74 -20.16 13.66 -4.86
C SER A 74 -20.50 12.34 -5.57
N LYS A 75 -21.31 11.52 -4.89
CA LYS A 75 -21.91 10.33 -5.47
C LYS A 75 -23.40 10.43 -5.25
N LEU A 76 -24.19 10.00 -6.25
CA LEU A 76 -25.63 9.92 -6.10
C LEU A 76 -25.97 9.08 -4.84
N PRO A 77 -26.65 9.65 -3.84
CA PRO A 77 -26.96 8.93 -2.61
C PRO A 77 -27.95 7.79 -2.92
N TYR A 78 -27.83 6.67 -2.21
CA TYR A 78 -28.76 5.56 -2.40
C TYR A 78 -30.18 5.90 -1.90
N SER A 79 -30.26 6.53 -0.73
CA SER A 79 -31.50 6.93 -0.06
C SER A 79 -31.76 8.44 -0.18
N GLY A 80 -32.97 8.88 0.18
CA GLY A 80 -33.37 10.28 0.14
C GLY A 80 -34.30 10.64 -1.02
N LYS A 81 -34.82 11.88 -1.01
CA LYS A 81 -35.84 12.34 -1.97
C LYS A 81 -35.34 12.39 -3.42
N SER A 82 -34.04 12.53 -3.61
CA SER A 82 -33.29 12.54 -4.88
C SER A 82 -32.33 11.35 -5.00
N GLY A 83 -32.41 10.37 -4.10
CA GLY A 83 -31.51 9.21 -4.11
C GLY A 83 -31.92 8.16 -5.15
N ALA A 84 -30.99 7.28 -5.48
CA ALA A 84 -31.17 6.20 -6.47
C ALA A 84 -32.43 5.35 -6.23
N LYS A 85 -32.76 5.07 -4.96
CA LYS A 85 -33.98 4.33 -4.59
C LYS A 85 -35.25 5.05 -5.06
N SER A 86 -35.31 6.37 -4.93
CA SER A 86 -36.51 7.13 -5.32
C SER A 86 -36.76 7.13 -6.83
N ILE A 87 -35.70 6.99 -7.63
CA ILE A 87 -35.78 6.81 -9.09
C ILE A 87 -36.30 5.43 -9.42
N ALA A 88 -35.78 4.39 -8.75
CA ALA A 88 -36.26 3.03 -8.88
C ALA A 88 -37.75 2.88 -8.47
N ASP A 89 -38.19 3.68 -7.48
CA ASP A 89 -39.58 3.76 -7.03
C ASP A 89 -40.49 4.60 -7.96
N GLY A 90 -40.00 5.01 -9.13
CA GLY A 90 -40.80 5.61 -10.21
C GLY A 90 -40.73 7.13 -10.33
N LYS A 91 -39.85 7.83 -9.60
CA LYS A 91 -39.63 9.26 -9.84
C LYS A 91 -38.82 9.49 -11.11
N ASN A 92 -39.24 10.50 -11.88
CA ASN A 92 -38.52 10.96 -13.06
C ASN A 92 -37.33 11.87 -12.69
N LEU A 93 -36.26 11.29 -12.16
CA LEU A 93 -34.98 11.94 -11.88
C LEU A 93 -33.86 11.16 -12.58
N PRO A 94 -32.76 11.82 -12.98
CA PRO A 94 -31.65 11.15 -13.65
C PRO A 94 -30.91 10.18 -12.72
N LEU A 95 -30.65 8.95 -13.19
CA LEU A 95 -29.80 7.96 -12.51
C LEU A 95 -28.34 8.08 -12.96
N TYR A 96 -27.81 9.30 -12.95
CA TYR A 96 -26.44 9.59 -13.28
C TYR A 96 -26.03 10.90 -12.60
N GLU A 97 -24.72 11.05 -12.37
CA GLU A 97 -24.11 12.33 -12.04
C GLU A 97 -23.28 12.80 -13.23
N VAL A 98 -23.39 14.08 -13.56
CA VAL A 98 -22.62 14.67 -14.66
C VAL A 98 -21.29 15.15 -14.12
N ALA A 99 -20.23 14.38 -14.36
CA ALA A 99 -18.88 14.68 -13.87
C ALA A 99 -18.29 16.00 -14.41
N SER A 100 -18.94 16.72 -15.34
CA SER A 100 -18.57 18.09 -15.71
C SER A 100 -19.22 19.17 -14.84
N GLU A 101 -20.37 18.87 -14.25
CA GLU A 101 -21.13 19.77 -13.39
C GLU A 101 -20.77 19.54 -11.91
N ASP A 102 -20.37 18.30 -11.56
CA ASP A 102 -19.98 17.88 -10.20
C ASP A 102 -18.44 17.70 -10.09
N ARG A 103 -17.69 18.78 -10.31
CA ARG A 103 -16.22 18.78 -10.30
C ARG A 103 -15.65 19.49 -9.09
N GLN A 104 -14.75 18.79 -8.39
CA GLN A 104 -13.91 19.40 -7.37
C GLN A 104 -12.44 19.34 -7.77
N GLN A 105 -11.74 20.47 -7.65
CA GLN A 105 -10.29 20.47 -7.74
C GLN A 105 -9.68 20.03 -6.42
N ARG A 106 -8.95 18.91 -6.44
CA ARG A 106 -8.25 18.41 -5.26
C ARG A 106 -6.75 18.50 -5.45
N ALA A 107 -6.09 19.14 -4.49
CA ALA A 107 -4.65 19.13 -4.38
C ALA A 107 -4.18 17.81 -3.77
N THR A 108 -3.03 17.33 -4.20
CA THR A 108 -2.36 16.17 -3.60
C THR A 108 -0.90 16.52 -3.35
N LEU A 109 -0.45 16.34 -2.11
CA LEU A 109 0.96 16.39 -1.72
C LEU A 109 1.49 14.95 -1.73
N LEU A 110 2.30 14.62 -2.74
CA LEU A 110 2.79 13.27 -3.00
C LEU A 110 4.31 13.19 -2.89
N LEU A 111 4.83 11.99 -2.73
CA LEU A 111 6.26 11.71 -2.74
C LEU A 111 6.79 11.59 -4.17
N ARG A 112 7.97 12.16 -4.43
CA ARG A 112 8.66 12.12 -5.72
C ARG A 112 9.89 11.23 -5.66
N ASP A 113 10.06 10.41 -6.71
CA ASP A 113 11.26 9.58 -6.95
C ASP A 113 11.60 8.70 -5.75
N VAL A 114 10.69 7.77 -5.47
CA VAL A 114 10.76 6.89 -4.31
C VAL A 114 11.41 5.56 -4.68
N ALA A 115 12.17 5.00 -3.75
CA ALA A 115 12.71 3.66 -3.85
C ALA A 115 12.82 3.05 -2.44
N TYR A 116 12.39 1.79 -2.32
CA TYR A 116 12.39 1.06 -1.06
C TYR A 116 12.90 -0.37 -1.26
N ILE A 117 13.53 -0.92 -0.24
CA ILE A 117 13.73 -2.37 -0.13
C ILE A 117 12.76 -2.90 0.90
N ILE A 118 11.98 -3.91 0.52
CA ILE A 118 11.03 -4.56 1.41
C ILE A 118 11.55 -5.96 1.69
N ASN A 119 11.82 -6.22 2.96
CA ASN A 119 12.04 -7.57 3.47
C ASN A 119 10.69 -8.10 3.97
N ALA A 120 10.32 -9.30 3.54
CA ALA A 120 9.07 -9.92 3.92
C ALA A 120 9.19 -11.44 3.92
N HIS A 121 8.32 -12.09 4.66
CA HIS A 121 8.05 -13.51 4.54
C HIS A 121 6.54 -13.71 4.37
N PHE A 122 6.13 -14.97 4.21
CA PHE A 122 4.72 -15.32 4.31
C PHE A 122 4.54 -16.50 5.25
N ASP A 123 3.39 -16.50 5.92
CA ASP A 123 2.92 -17.62 6.71
C ASP A 123 1.75 -18.30 6.01
N LEU A 124 1.60 -19.60 6.28
CA LEU A 124 0.42 -20.36 5.86
C LEU A 124 -0.79 -19.98 6.72
N THR A 125 -1.95 -19.90 6.11
CA THR A 125 -3.21 -19.59 6.80
C THR A 125 -3.96 -20.87 7.19
N ASP A 126 -5.13 -20.72 7.81
CA ASP A 126 -6.08 -21.80 8.07
C ASP A 126 -6.77 -22.32 6.78
N ARG A 127 -6.56 -21.68 5.63
CA ARG A 127 -7.19 -22.01 4.34
C ARG A 127 -6.29 -22.83 3.41
N VAL A 128 -5.25 -23.47 3.95
CA VAL A 128 -4.33 -24.35 3.23
C VAL A 128 -5.08 -25.57 2.68
N GLY A 129 -4.98 -25.83 1.38
CA GLY A 129 -5.48 -27.07 0.76
C GLY A 129 -4.42 -28.17 0.69
N GLU A 130 -4.81 -29.37 0.23
CA GLU A 130 -3.93 -30.56 0.15
C GLU A 130 -2.64 -30.36 -0.64
N GLY A 131 -2.58 -29.37 -1.53
CA GLY A 131 -1.42 -29.07 -2.35
C GLY A 131 -0.67 -27.80 -1.98
N ASP A 132 -1.01 -27.12 -0.87
CA ASP A 132 -0.40 -25.85 -0.50
C ASP A 132 0.75 -26.08 0.49
N THR A 133 1.98 -25.90 0.00
CA THR A 133 3.21 -25.99 0.80
C THR A 133 3.99 -24.70 0.72
N VAL A 134 4.83 -24.45 1.73
CA VAL A 134 5.70 -23.27 1.77
C VAL A 134 6.60 -23.20 0.54
N GLU A 135 7.20 -24.33 0.14
CA GLU A 135 8.12 -24.41 -1.00
C GLU A 135 7.40 -24.10 -2.31
N LYS A 136 6.17 -24.57 -2.49
CA LYS A 136 5.36 -24.29 -3.68
C LYS A 136 5.09 -22.79 -3.79
N HIS A 137 4.57 -22.16 -2.73
CA HIS A 137 4.23 -20.75 -2.74
C HIS A 137 5.48 -19.87 -2.93
N TYR A 138 6.57 -20.20 -2.23
CA TYR A 138 7.84 -19.50 -2.35
C TYR A 138 8.40 -19.56 -3.77
N ASN A 139 8.47 -20.75 -4.38
CA ASN A 139 8.99 -20.92 -5.74
C ASN A 139 8.12 -20.18 -6.79
N ILE A 140 6.80 -20.12 -6.61
CA ILE A 140 5.92 -19.36 -7.51
C ILE A 140 6.16 -17.85 -7.36
N ALA A 141 6.28 -17.36 -6.12
CA ALA A 141 6.57 -15.95 -5.83
C ALA A 141 7.91 -15.54 -6.46
N LEU A 142 8.99 -16.28 -6.19
CA LEU A 142 10.32 -16.03 -6.75
C LEU A 142 10.31 -16.01 -8.28
N ARG A 143 9.72 -17.04 -8.90
CA ARG A 143 9.64 -17.12 -10.37
C ARG A 143 8.92 -15.90 -10.95
N ARG A 144 7.86 -15.43 -10.30
CA ARG A 144 7.11 -14.25 -10.75
C ARG A 144 7.93 -12.98 -10.60
N LEU A 145 8.56 -12.78 -9.45
CA LEU A 145 9.44 -11.63 -9.20
C LEU A 145 10.60 -11.56 -10.20
N ARG A 146 11.31 -12.68 -10.44
CA ARG A 146 12.40 -12.77 -11.43
C ARG A 146 11.95 -12.41 -12.85
N LYS A 147 10.71 -12.73 -13.21
CA LYS A 147 10.15 -12.49 -14.55
C LYS A 147 9.40 -11.16 -14.65
N GLY A 148 9.32 -10.37 -13.58
CA GLY A 148 8.48 -9.16 -13.53
C GLY A 148 6.98 -9.46 -13.74
N GLN A 149 6.52 -10.66 -13.40
CA GLN A 149 5.14 -11.08 -13.59
C GLN A 149 4.31 -10.71 -12.37
N CYS A 150 3.17 -10.05 -12.59
CA CYS A 150 2.20 -9.72 -11.56
C CYS A 150 0.79 -10.13 -11.99
N PHE A 151 -0.10 -10.33 -11.02
CA PHE A 151 -1.53 -10.53 -11.28
C PHE A 151 -2.19 -9.20 -11.72
N ASN A 152 -1.79 -8.12 -11.06
CA ASN A 152 -2.12 -6.75 -11.42
C ASN A 152 -0.88 -5.88 -11.23
N GLN A 153 -0.76 -4.80 -12.01
CA GLN A 153 0.35 -3.85 -11.88
C GLN A 153 0.43 -3.36 -10.42
N PRO A 154 1.55 -3.57 -9.71
CA PRO A 154 1.78 -2.97 -8.40
C PRO A 154 1.81 -1.45 -8.50
N TYR A 155 1.39 -0.77 -7.42
CA TYR A 155 1.29 0.69 -7.38
C TYR A 155 1.59 1.23 -5.99
N PHE A 156 2.01 2.49 -5.91
CA PHE A 156 2.31 3.18 -4.66
C PHE A 156 1.12 3.98 -4.14
N GLY A 157 0.26 3.28 -3.39
CA GLY A 157 -0.88 3.86 -2.66
C GLY A 157 -2.10 4.11 -3.54
N CYS A 158 -1.97 4.88 -4.62
CA CYS A 158 -3.02 5.10 -5.61
C CYS A 158 -2.66 4.41 -6.94
N ARG A 159 -3.65 3.87 -7.67
CA ARG A 159 -3.45 3.16 -8.96
C ARG A 159 -2.80 4.00 -10.06
N GLU A 160 -2.78 5.32 -9.89
CA GLU A 160 -2.18 6.29 -10.80
C GLU A 160 -0.64 6.26 -10.75
N PHE A 161 -0.08 5.66 -9.70
CA PHE A 161 1.35 5.63 -9.43
C PHE A 161 1.88 4.20 -9.53
N ALA A 162 2.15 3.73 -10.75
CA ALA A 162 2.71 2.39 -10.97
C ALA A 162 4.06 2.23 -10.26
N ALA A 163 4.27 1.06 -9.65
CA ALA A 163 5.51 0.67 -8.99
C ALA A 163 6.25 -0.38 -9.84
N GLU A 164 7.54 -0.15 -10.07
CA GLU A 164 8.47 -1.15 -10.60
C GLU A 164 8.92 -2.05 -9.44
N VAL A 165 8.90 -3.37 -9.66
CA VAL A 165 9.24 -4.37 -8.63
C VAL A 165 10.27 -5.32 -9.20
N SER A 166 11.37 -5.52 -8.49
CA SER A 166 12.40 -6.51 -8.81
C SER A 166 12.81 -7.28 -7.57
N LEU A 167 13.13 -8.57 -7.75
CA LEU A 167 13.77 -9.37 -6.70
C LEU A 167 15.19 -8.86 -6.47
N LEU A 168 15.63 -8.83 -5.21
CA LEU A 168 17.04 -8.73 -4.85
C LEU A 168 17.50 -10.11 -4.40
N GLU A 169 18.38 -10.73 -5.17
CA GLU A 169 18.89 -12.06 -4.87
C GLU A 169 19.89 -12.02 -3.69
N GLU A 170 20.16 -13.18 -3.11
CA GLU A 170 21.16 -13.30 -2.05
C GLU A 170 22.55 -12.86 -2.58
N GLY A 171 23.17 -11.93 -1.88
CA GLY A 171 24.45 -11.32 -2.28
C GLY A 171 24.32 -10.13 -3.25
N GLU A 172 23.13 -9.80 -3.74
CA GLU A 172 22.90 -8.55 -4.45
C GLU A 172 22.76 -7.38 -3.46
N GLU A 173 23.58 -6.36 -3.65
CA GLU A 173 23.47 -5.11 -2.93
C GLU A 173 22.79 -4.06 -3.80
N ALA A 174 21.76 -3.43 -3.25
CA ALA A 174 21.20 -2.22 -3.82
C ALA A 174 22.08 -1.01 -3.49
N SER A 175 21.83 0.11 -4.15
CA SER A 175 22.41 1.39 -3.77
C SER A 175 22.18 1.67 -2.27
N PRO A 176 23.16 2.23 -1.57
CA PRO A 176 23.02 2.53 -0.15
C PRO A 176 21.88 3.53 0.07
N SER A 177 21.19 3.38 1.19
CA SER A 177 20.19 4.35 1.63
C SER A 177 20.80 5.75 1.78
N PHE A 178 20.10 6.78 1.30
CA PHE A 178 20.37 8.18 1.60
C PHE A 178 20.47 8.44 3.11
N TYR A 179 19.79 7.62 3.92
CA TYR A 179 19.71 7.73 5.37
C TYR A 179 20.66 6.77 6.12
N ALA A 180 21.57 6.06 5.45
CA ALA A 180 22.45 5.07 6.07
C ALA A 180 23.32 5.62 7.23
N GLY A 181 23.59 6.93 7.26
CA GLY A 181 24.32 7.60 8.34
C GLY A 181 23.45 8.34 9.36
N ILE A 182 22.12 8.26 9.24
CA ILE A 182 21.19 8.92 10.15
C ILE A 182 20.77 7.92 11.23
N SER A 183 21.29 8.13 12.46
CA SER A 183 21.08 7.22 13.58
C SER A 183 19.61 6.95 13.88
N GLU A 184 18.79 8.01 13.87
CA GLU A 184 17.37 7.93 14.12
C GLU A 184 16.61 9.09 13.46
N LYS A 185 15.47 8.78 12.84
CA LYS A 185 14.49 9.74 12.34
C LYS A 185 13.09 9.26 12.72
N ASP A 186 12.44 9.98 13.61
CA ASP A 186 11.04 9.75 13.97
C ASP A 186 10.13 10.25 12.84
N LEU A 187 9.30 9.35 12.29
CA LEU A 187 8.32 9.65 11.24
C LEU A 187 6.91 9.85 11.81
N GLY A 188 6.77 9.73 13.14
CA GLY A 188 5.51 9.86 13.85
C GLY A 188 4.61 8.63 13.69
N PHE A 189 3.32 8.82 14.00
CA PHE A 189 2.33 7.75 13.81
C PHE A 189 2.02 7.56 12.33
N MET A 190 2.09 6.29 11.91
CA MET A 190 1.80 5.86 10.55
C MET A 190 0.82 4.70 10.56
N LEU A 191 0.04 4.57 9.48
CA LEU A 191 -0.80 3.39 9.27
C LEU A 191 0.10 2.15 9.21
N TYR A 192 -0.14 1.20 10.10
CA TYR A 192 0.47 -0.13 10.08
C TYR A 192 -0.25 -0.99 9.03
N ASP A 193 -1.51 -1.33 9.32
CA ASP A 193 -2.39 -2.08 8.41
C ASP A 193 -3.86 -1.86 8.76
N LEU A 194 -4.76 -2.46 8.00
CA LEU A 194 -6.17 -2.57 8.33
C LEU A 194 -6.45 -3.93 8.98
N ASP A 195 -7.18 -3.95 10.10
CA ASP A 195 -7.71 -5.19 10.67
C ASP A 195 -8.96 -5.62 9.88
N PHE A 196 -8.89 -6.78 9.27
CA PHE A 196 -9.98 -7.38 8.48
C PHE A 196 -10.78 -8.46 9.23
N THR A 197 -10.63 -8.55 10.56
CA THR A 197 -11.41 -9.50 11.39
C THR A 197 -12.92 -9.30 11.18
N ASP A 198 -13.40 -8.06 11.11
CA ASP A 198 -14.71 -7.73 10.53
C ASP A 198 -14.53 -7.06 9.15
N VAL A 199 -14.69 -7.85 8.10
CA VAL A 199 -14.58 -7.40 6.70
C VAL A 199 -15.56 -6.26 6.37
N ARG A 200 -16.68 -6.13 7.10
CA ARG A 200 -17.66 -5.05 6.87
C ARG A 200 -17.21 -3.73 7.48
N LYS A 201 -16.31 -3.76 8.45
CA LYS A 201 -15.82 -2.58 9.17
C LYS A 201 -14.32 -2.74 9.44
N PRO A 202 -13.47 -2.66 8.41
CA PRO A 202 -12.03 -2.77 8.61
C PRO A 202 -11.52 -1.59 9.44
N GLU A 203 -10.83 -1.87 10.53
CA GLU A 203 -10.36 -0.85 11.48
C GLU A 203 -8.88 -0.54 11.25
N PRO A 204 -8.48 0.74 11.17
CA PRO A 204 -7.09 1.10 10.92
C PRO A 204 -6.24 0.92 12.18
N ARG A 205 -5.11 0.25 12.01
CA ARG A 205 -4.07 0.08 13.02
C ARG A 205 -2.89 0.99 12.71
N PHE A 206 -2.28 1.55 13.75
CA PHE A 206 -1.20 2.52 13.67
C PHE A 206 -0.01 2.08 14.51
N PHE A 207 1.17 2.55 14.13
CA PHE A 207 2.41 2.37 14.88
C PHE A 207 3.23 3.66 14.81
N ARG A 208 4.15 3.85 15.77
CA ARG A 208 5.10 4.97 15.70
C ARG A 208 6.31 4.52 14.88
N ALA A 209 6.41 5.03 13.66
CA ALA A 209 7.47 4.66 12.74
C ALA A 209 8.77 5.41 13.10
N VAL A 210 9.80 4.65 13.45
CA VAL A 210 11.15 5.18 13.68
C VAL A 210 12.10 4.55 12.67
N MET A 211 12.76 5.39 11.88
CA MET A 211 13.74 4.95 10.90
C MET A 211 15.15 5.10 11.46
N LYS A 212 15.94 4.02 11.43
CA LYS A 212 17.33 3.98 11.91
C LYS A 212 18.24 3.53 10.78
N ASN A 213 19.23 4.35 10.42
CA ASN A 213 20.13 4.10 9.30
C ASN A 213 19.38 3.78 7.98
N GLY A 214 18.23 4.42 7.76
CA GLY A 214 17.37 4.18 6.60
C GLY A 214 16.42 2.99 6.71
N VAL A 215 16.45 2.22 7.79
CA VAL A 215 15.61 1.03 7.98
C VAL A 215 14.52 1.29 9.01
N ILE A 216 13.30 0.87 8.68
CA ILE A 216 12.15 0.79 9.58
C ILE A 216 11.93 -0.69 9.90
N ASP A 217 12.08 -1.06 11.16
CA ASP A 217 11.82 -2.42 11.65
C ASP A 217 10.32 -2.58 11.93
N VAL A 218 9.63 -3.29 11.05
CA VAL A 218 8.17 -3.46 11.11
C VAL A 218 7.82 -4.61 12.04
N SER A 219 8.61 -5.68 12.04
CA SER A 219 8.42 -6.83 12.94
C SER A 219 8.55 -6.45 14.41
N ALA A 220 9.51 -5.60 14.77
CA ALA A 220 9.63 -5.09 16.13
C ALA A 220 8.43 -4.20 16.52
N ALA A 221 7.93 -3.41 15.57
CA ALA A 221 6.80 -2.51 15.80
C ALA A 221 5.46 -3.24 16.04
N LEU A 222 5.34 -4.52 15.67
CA LEU A 222 4.11 -5.30 15.82
C LEU A 222 3.56 -5.30 17.26
N GLN A 223 4.44 -5.27 18.26
CA GLN A 223 4.04 -5.26 19.69
C GLN A 223 3.52 -3.89 20.16
N GLU A 224 3.80 -2.83 19.42
CA GLU A 224 3.46 -1.45 19.74
C GLU A 224 2.31 -0.91 18.89
N VAL A 225 1.69 -1.77 18.08
CA VAL A 225 0.56 -1.40 17.22
C VAL A 225 -0.65 -1.06 18.08
N VAL A 226 -1.26 0.09 17.79
CA VAL A 226 -2.46 0.61 18.44
C VAL A 226 -3.59 0.79 17.43
N GLY A 227 -4.84 0.64 17.89
CA GLY A 227 -6.03 0.72 17.02
C GLY A 227 -6.85 -0.55 17.10
#